data_AF-A0A8C3NJ26-F1
#
_entry.id   AF-A0A8C3NJ26-F1
#
_cell.length_a   1.000
_cell.length_b   1.000
_cell.length_c   1.000
_cell.angle_alpha   90.00
_cell.angle_beta   90.00
_cell.angle_gamma   90.00
#
_symmetry.space_group_name_H-M   'P 1'
#
loop_
_entity.id
_entity.type
_entity.pdbx_description
1 polymer ?
#
loop_
_entity_poly.entity_id
_entity_poly.type
_entity_poly.pdbx_seq_one_letter_code
_entity_poly.pdbx_strand_id
1 'polypeptide(L)'
;VAIFWLTEALPLAVSALLPAFMFPLFGIMGSKQVASAYFKDFHLLLIGVICLATSIEKWNLHKRVALKMVMLVGVNPAWLMLGFMVSCAFLSMWLSNTSAAAMVMPIVEAVAQQIIRAEAEADELEMSCSNGSINPALELDGRHAAVVALPPSLGRKEHMMCLCVAYSATIGGLTTITGTSTNLIFTEHFNSRYPGCQCINFGSWFILSIPIAVTILLLSWLWLQWLFLGFDLKNMFKCGKKKTAREEASSQVIQEEYKKLGPISYPETVTLVLFIVMTLLWFTRDPGFIPGWSSLFPKKSGRECHKE
;
A
#
# COMPACT_ATOMS: atom_id res chain seq x y z
N VAL A 1 23.34 -17.23 -12.94
CA VAL A 1 22.03 -16.52 -12.83
C VAL A 1 21.55 -16.48 -11.39
N ALA A 2 21.34 -17.63 -10.70
CA ALA A 2 20.89 -17.64 -9.31
C ALA A 2 21.78 -16.81 -8.35
N ILE A 3 23.11 -16.91 -8.47
CA ILE A 3 24.04 -16.09 -7.67
C ILE A 3 23.79 -14.59 -7.90
N PHE A 4 23.65 -14.13 -9.15
CA PHE A 4 23.38 -12.72 -9.45
C PHE A 4 22.03 -12.21 -8.92
N TRP A 5 21.02 -13.07 -8.85
CA TRP A 5 19.74 -12.74 -8.23
C TRP A 5 19.84 -12.64 -6.70
N LEU A 6 20.70 -13.45 -6.06
CA LEU A 6 20.90 -13.43 -4.61
C LEU A 6 21.85 -12.33 -4.14
N THR A 7 22.90 -12.04 -4.92
CA THR A 7 23.91 -11.04 -4.55
C THR A 7 23.57 -9.64 -5.01
N GLU A 8 22.56 -9.48 -5.87
CA GLU A 8 22.18 -8.21 -6.51
C GLU A 8 23.37 -7.45 -7.14
N ALA A 9 24.41 -8.18 -7.56
CA ALA A 9 25.63 -7.58 -8.12
C ALA A 9 25.39 -6.84 -9.46
N LEU A 10 24.28 -7.12 -10.12
CA LEU A 10 23.79 -6.44 -11.31
C LEU A 10 22.31 -6.06 -11.11
N PRO A 11 21.83 -4.96 -11.70
CA PRO A 11 20.41 -4.61 -11.66
C PRO A 11 19.53 -5.79 -12.08
N LEU A 12 18.40 -5.98 -11.39
CA LEU A 12 17.51 -7.14 -11.59
C LEU A 12 17.11 -7.35 -13.05
N ALA A 13 16.90 -6.27 -13.80
CA ALA A 13 16.59 -6.33 -15.23
C ALA A 13 17.74 -6.93 -16.07
N VAL A 14 18.99 -6.59 -15.75
CA VAL A 14 20.18 -7.14 -16.44
C VAL A 14 20.34 -8.61 -16.08
N SER A 15 20.20 -8.95 -14.80
CA SER A 15 20.22 -10.33 -14.32
C SER A 15 19.12 -11.19 -14.95
N ALA A 16 17.94 -10.61 -15.20
CA ALA A 16 16.83 -11.24 -15.88
C ALA A 16 17.10 -11.47 -17.38
N LEU A 17 17.90 -10.64 -18.05
CA LEU A 17 18.24 -10.78 -19.48
C LEU A 17 19.41 -11.73 -19.76
N LEU A 18 20.22 -12.07 -18.74
CA LEU A 18 21.36 -12.98 -18.91
C LEU A 18 20.98 -14.32 -19.58
N PRO A 19 19.90 -15.04 -19.18
CA PRO A 19 19.48 -16.27 -19.87
C PRO A 19 19.14 -16.04 -21.34
N ALA A 20 18.63 -14.86 -21.70
CA ALA A 20 18.26 -14.54 -23.08
C ALA A 20 19.46 -14.58 -24.04
N PHE A 21 20.65 -14.19 -23.55
CA PHE A 21 21.90 -14.22 -24.31
C PHE A 21 22.70 -15.50 -24.10
N MET A 22 22.77 -16.01 -22.86
CA MET A 22 23.59 -17.18 -22.55
C MET A 22 23.05 -18.48 -23.14
N PHE A 23 21.71 -18.67 -23.18
CA PHE A 23 21.14 -19.92 -23.68
C PHE A 23 21.39 -20.14 -25.18
N PRO A 24 21.23 -19.13 -26.06
CA PRO A 24 21.63 -19.26 -27.46
C PRO A 24 23.15 -19.37 -27.65
N LEU A 25 23.95 -18.65 -26.86
CA LEU A 25 25.41 -18.67 -26.98
C LEU A 25 26.02 -20.04 -26.65
N PHE A 26 25.47 -20.73 -25.65
CA PHE A 26 25.89 -22.10 -25.29
C PHE A 26 25.15 -23.20 -26.06
N GLY A 27 24.29 -22.85 -27.01
CA GLY A 27 23.57 -23.83 -27.83
C GLY A 27 22.50 -24.65 -27.09
N ILE A 28 22.05 -24.21 -25.91
CA ILE A 28 21.07 -24.94 -25.08
C ILE A 28 19.65 -24.81 -25.67
N MET A 29 19.28 -23.59 -26.11
CA MET A 29 17.99 -23.30 -26.72
C MET A 29 18.14 -22.31 -27.87
N GLY A 30 17.35 -22.47 -28.93
CA GLY A 30 17.34 -21.55 -30.06
C GLY A 30 16.81 -20.16 -29.67
N SER A 31 17.39 -19.10 -30.25
CA SER A 31 17.04 -17.70 -29.95
C SER A 31 15.53 -17.40 -30.05
N LYS A 32 14.84 -17.99 -31.03
CA LYS A 32 13.38 -17.86 -31.19
C LYS A 32 12.59 -18.41 -30.00
N GLN A 33 12.98 -19.57 -29.48
CA GLN A 33 12.29 -20.19 -28.34
C GLN A 33 12.54 -19.38 -27.06
N VAL A 34 13.76 -18.91 -26.87
CA VAL A 34 14.12 -18.06 -25.73
C VAL A 34 13.36 -16.74 -25.79
N ALA A 35 13.31 -16.07 -26.94
CA ALA A 35 12.53 -14.83 -27.12
C ALA A 35 11.03 -15.02 -26.83
N SER A 36 10.44 -16.13 -27.28
CA SER A 36 9.03 -16.45 -27.00
C SER A 36 8.74 -16.66 -25.51
N ALA A 37 9.74 -17.01 -24.70
CA ALA A 37 9.57 -17.16 -23.25
C ALA A 37 9.49 -15.80 -22.53
N TYR A 38 10.06 -14.73 -23.09
CA TYR A 38 9.99 -13.38 -22.52
C TYR A 38 8.71 -12.65 -22.91
N PHE A 39 8.15 -12.88 -24.09
CA PHE A 39 6.93 -12.21 -24.54
C PHE A 39 5.69 -13.05 -24.30
N LYS A 40 5.26 -13.12 -23.05
CA LYS A 40 3.96 -13.71 -22.66
C LYS A 40 2.88 -12.64 -22.49
N ASP A 41 1.62 -13.02 -22.72
CA ASP A 41 0.44 -12.15 -22.64
C ASP A 41 0.33 -11.37 -21.32
N PHE A 42 0.85 -11.92 -20.23
CA PHE A 42 0.82 -11.27 -18.92
C PHE A 42 1.61 -9.94 -18.87
N HIS A 43 2.63 -9.76 -19.72
CA HIS A 43 3.38 -8.51 -19.75
C HIS A 43 2.52 -7.35 -20.28
N LEU A 44 1.63 -7.62 -21.24
CA LEU A 44 0.67 -6.64 -21.74
C LEU A 44 -0.31 -6.22 -20.64
N LEU A 45 -0.75 -7.18 -19.82
CA LEU A 45 -1.57 -6.90 -18.65
C LEU A 45 -0.82 -5.97 -17.67
N LEU A 46 0.44 -6.29 -17.35
CA LEU A 46 1.26 -5.48 -16.44
C LEU A 46 1.41 -4.04 -16.94
N ILE A 47 1.67 -3.84 -18.23
CA ILE A 47 1.75 -2.50 -18.85
C ILE A 47 0.43 -1.74 -18.69
N GLY A 48 -0.71 -2.40 -18.92
CA GLY A 48 -2.03 -1.80 -18.74
C GLY A 48 -2.29 -1.35 -17.28
N VAL A 49 -1.94 -2.19 -16.31
CA VAL A 49 -2.07 -1.86 -14.88
C VAL A 49 -1.17 -0.70 -14.49
N ILE A 50 0.08 -0.68 -14.95
CA ILE A 50 1.00 0.44 -14.68
C ILE A 50 0.48 1.74 -15.31
N CYS A 51 -0.06 1.70 -16.52
CA CYS A 51 -0.65 2.86 -17.18
C CYS A 51 -1.84 3.42 -16.38
N LEU A 52 -2.71 2.55 -15.87
CA LEU A 52 -3.83 2.97 -15.03
C LEU A 52 -3.36 3.51 -13.67
N ALA A 53 -2.41 2.82 -13.03
CA ALA A 53 -1.83 3.22 -11.76
C ALA A 53 -1.19 4.62 -11.84
N THR A 54 -0.39 4.87 -12.87
CA THR A 54 0.23 6.18 -13.12
C THR A 54 -0.81 7.26 -13.43
N SER A 55 -1.94 6.91 -14.04
CA SER A 55 -3.05 7.85 -14.25
C SER A 55 -3.72 8.22 -12.91
N ILE A 56 -3.97 7.26 -12.03
CA ILE A 56 -4.50 7.48 -10.67
C ILE A 56 -3.54 8.34 -9.83
N GLU A 57 -2.24 8.15 -10.01
CA GLU A 57 -1.19 8.94 -9.38
C GLU A 57 -1.20 10.38 -9.87
N LYS A 58 -1.15 10.57 -11.19
CA LYS A 58 -1.09 11.90 -11.83
C LYS A 58 -2.25 12.81 -11.42
N TRP A 59 -3.44 12.24 -11.28
CA TRP A 59 -4.64 12.99 -10.90
C TRP A 59 -4.87 13.05 -9.38
N ASN A 60 -3.94 12.56 -8.54
CA ASN A 60 -4.06 12.53 -7.08
C ASN A 60 -5.34 11.87 -6.53
N LEU A 61 -6.00 11.02 -7.33
CA LEU A 61 -7.23 10.34 -6.94
C LEU A 61 -6.99 9.45 -5.71
N HIS A 62 -5.83 8.80 -5.66
CA HIS A 62 -5.38 7.99 -4.52
C HIS A 62 -5.32 8.80 -3.21
N LYS A 63 -4.83 10.05 -3.23
CA LYS A 63 -4.79 10.92 -2.04
C LYS A 63 -6.19 11.24 -1.54
N ARG A 64 -7.12 11.55 -2.45
CA ARG A 64 -8.52 11.83 -2.10
C ARG A 64 -9.17 10.62 -1.42
N VAL A 65 -8.94 9.42 -1.95
CA VAL A 65 -9.46 8.17 -1.37
C VAL A 65 -8.82 7.89 -0.02
N ALA A 66 -7.49 8.00 0.10
CA ALA A 66 -6.78 7.75 1.36
C ALA A 66 -7.22 8.69 2.48
N LEU A 67 -7.24 10.00 2.24
CA LEU A 67 -7.65 10.99 3.23
C LEU A 67 -9.11 10.78 3.65
N LYS A 68 -10.01 10.46 2.70
CA LYS A 68 -11.41 10.16 3.02
C LYS A 68 -11.56 8.92 3.90
N MET A 69 -10.76 7.87 3.67
CA MET A 69 -10.75 6.67 4.52
C MET A 69 -10.25 6.98 5.93
N VAL A 70 -9.16 7.75 6.06
CA VAL A 70 -8.63 8.16 7.37
C VAL A 70 -9.63 9.04 8.14
N MET A 71 -10.30 9.97 7.45
CA MET A 71 -11.35 10.81 8.04
C MET A 71 -12.56 10.01 8.55
N LEU A 72 -12.87 8.87 7.92
CA LEU A 72 -14.00 8.01 8.30
C LEU A 72 -13.72 7.21 9.58
N VAL A 73 -12.48 6.79 9.80
CA VAL A 73 -12.07 5.98 10.96
C VAL A 73 -11.94 6.83 12.24
N GLY A 74 -11.66 8.12 12.09
CA GLY A 74 -11.57 9.08 13.19
C GLY A 74 -10.14 9.35 13.65
N VAL A 75 -10.01 10.22 14.66
CA VAL A 75 -8.74 10.86 15.05
C VAL A 75 -8.10 10.31 16.33
N ASN A 76 -8.73 9.32 16.97
CA ASN A 76 -8.10 8.58 18.06
C ASN A 76 -6.79 7.94 17.57
N PRO A 77 -5.64 8.07 18.25
CA PRO A 77 -4.34 7.62 17.72
C PRO A 77 -4.31 6.13 17.33
N ALA A 78 -4.99 5.25 18.07
CA ALA A 78 -5.07 3.83 17.75
C ALA A 78 -5.90 3.54 16.47
N TRP A 79 -7.01 4.23 16.31
CA TRP A 79 -7.91 4.13 15.16
C TRP A 79 -7.34 4.87 13.94
N LEU A 80 -6.66 5.99 14.15
CA LEU A 80 -5.95 6.75 13.13
C LEU A 80 -4.88 5.90 12.47
N MET A 81 -4.09 5.16 13.25
CA MET A 81 -3.15 4.16 12.71
C MET A 81 -3.86 3.08 11.89
N LEU A 82 -4.98 2.54 12.37
CA LEU A 82 -5.76 1.57 11.61
C LEU A 82 -6.27 2.18 10.29
N GLY A 83 -6.72 3.44 10.30
CA GLY A 83 -7.12 4.18 9.11
C GLY A 83 -5.98 4.30 8.09
N PHE A 84 -4.77 4.64 8.54
CA PHE A 84 -3.59 4.64 7.68
C PHE A 84 -3.26 3.25 7.13
N MET A 85 -3.31 2.21 7.97
CA MET A 85 -3.06 0.83 7.55
C MET A 85 -4.07 0.35 6.50
N VAL A 86 -5.37 0.54 6.75
CA VAL A 86 -6.45 0.15 5.83
C VAL A 86 -6.36 0.95 4.53
N SER A 87 -6.14 2.26 4.60
CA SER A 87 -6.01 3.09 3.39
C SER A 87 -4.79 2.69 2.55
N CYS A 88 -3.64 2.43 3.18
CA CYS A 88 -2.43 1.99 2.50
C CYS A 88 -2.61 0.59 1.88
N ALA A 89 -3.18 -0.36 2.62
CA ALA A 89 -3.45 -1.70 2.10
C ALA A 89 -4.44 -1.67 0.92
N PHE A 90 -5.48 -0.83 1.00
CA PHE A 90 -6.43 -0.65 -0.10
C PHE A 90 -5.76 -0.06 -1.34
N LEU A 91 -4.91 0.96 -1.19
CA LEU A 91 -4.18 1.53 -2.32
C LEU A 91 -3.18 0.53 -2.92
N SER A 92 -2.47 -0.21 -2.07
CA SER A 92 -1.47 -1.20 -2.47
C SER A 92 -2.05 -2.48 -3.09
N MET A 93 -3.37 -2.69 -2.98
CA MET A 93 -4.07 -3.73 -3.73
C MET A 93 -4.05 -3.45 -5.25
N TRP A 94 -3.96 -2.19 -5.65
CA TRP A 94 -4.07 -1.78 -7.05
C TRP A 94 -2.78 -1.12 -7.58
N LEU A 95 -2.06 -0.45 -6.70
CA LEU A 95 -0.77 0.18 -6.96
C LEU A 95 0.36 -0.73 -6.49
N SER A 96 1.59 -0.43 -6.91
CA SER A 96 2.75 -1.13 -6.38
C SER A 96 2.95 -0.81 -4.90
N ASN A 97 3.44 -1.77 -4.11
CA ASN A 97 3.71 -1.59 -2.68
C ASN A 97 4.61 -0.36 -2.41
N THR A 98 5.65 -0.19 -3.22
CA THR A 98 6.57 0.95 -3.12
C THR A 98 5.86 2.27 -3.40
N SER A 99 5.03 2.35 -4.44
CA SER A 99 4.26 3.54 -4.77
C SER A 99 3.25 3.88 -3.67
N ALA A 100 2.50 2.88 -3.18
CA ALA A 100 1.49 3.08 -2.14
C ALA A 100 2.10 3.61 -0.84
N ALA A 101 3.26 3.06 -0.42
CA ALA A 101 3.98 3.55 0.75
C ALA A 101 4.50 4.98 0.53
N ALA A 102 5.17 5.24 -0.59
CA ALA A 102 5.75 6.55 -0.91
C ALA A 102 4.70 7.68 -0.97
N MET A 103 3.48 7.38 -1.42
CA MET A 103 2.38 8.35 -1.50
C MET A 103 1.77 8.69 -0.12
N VAL A 104 1.67 7.70 0.76
CA VAL A 104 1.04 7.84 2.08
C VAL A 104 2.03 8.39 3.12
N MET A 105 3.32 8.13 2.94
CA MET A 105 4.39 8.50 3.88
C MET A 105 4.44 10.00 4.22
N PRO A 106 4.36 10.96 3.27
CA PRO A 106 4.37 12.39 3.62
C PRO A 106 3.17 12.81 4.48
N ILE A 107 2.01 12.19 4.27
CA ILE A 107 0.80 12.46 5.05
C ILE A 107 0.98 11.92 6.48
N VAL A 108 1.55 10.72 6.58
CA VAL A 108 1.82 10.08 7.87
C VAL A 108 2.87 10.84 8.66
N GLU A 109 3.95 11.30 8.01
CA GLU A 109 4.96 12.15 8.64
C GLU A 109 4.35 13.47 9.13
N ALA A 110 3.54 14.15 8.32
CA ALA A 110 2.87 15.39 8.73
C ALA A 110 1.98 15.19 9.96
N VAL A 111 1.22 14.09 10.01
CA VAL A 111 0.35 13.76 11.15
C VAL A 111 1.16 13.31 12.37
N ALA A 112 2.22 12.54 12.17
CA ALA A 112 3.13 12.12 13.25
C ALA A 112 3.80 13.33 13.91
N GLN A 113 4.30 14.28 13.12
CA GLN A 113 4.92 15.51 13.62
C GLN A 113 3.93 16.37 14.42
N GLN A 114 2.67 16.43 14.02
CA GLN A 114 1.66 17.16 14.78
C GLN A 114 1.32 16.51 16.12
N ILE A 115 1.21 15.19 16.12
CA ILE A 115 1.03 14.41 17.34
C ILE A 115 2.18 14.68 18.32
N ILE A 116 3.39 14.71 17.80
CA ILE A 116 4.62 14.98 18.55
C ILE A 116 4.59 16.39 19.16
N ARG A 117 4.22 17.41 18.38
CA ARG A 117 4.13 18.80 18.86
C ARG A 117 3.08 18.96 19.95
N ALA A 118 1.91 18.36 19.78
CA ALA A 118 0.84 18.43 20.77
C ALA A 118 1.19 17.70 22.08
N GLU A 119 2.04 16.67 22.04
CA GLU A 119 2.57 16.01 23.24
C GLU A 119 3.61 16.88 23.95
N ALA A 120 4.52 17.52 23.21
CA ALA A 120 5.50 18.43 23.78
C ALA A 120 4.84 19.62 24.49
N GLU A 121 3.81 20.21 23.88
CA GLU A 121 3.03 21.31 24.49
C GLU A 121 2.30 20.86 25.77
N ALA A 122 1.82 19.62 25.83
CA ALA A 122 1.16 19.07 27.01
C ALA A 122 2.15 18.83 28.16
N ASP A 123 3.33 18.28 27.86
CA ASP A 123 4.41 18.07 28.84
C ASP A 123 4.92 19.42 29.40
N GLU A 124 5.06 20.46 28.55
CA GLU A 124 5.41 21.81 28.99
C GLU A 124 4.35 22.42 29.93
N LEU A 125 3.07 22.20 29.65
CA LEU A 125 1.96 22.67 30.49
C LEU A 125 1.93 21.97 31.86
N GLU A 126 2.18 20.65 31.91
CA GLU A 126 2.29 19.91 33.16
C GLU A 126 3.52 20.34 33.97
N MET A 127 4.66 20.59 33.31
CA MET A 127 5.87 21.09 33.95
C MET A 127 5.70 22.51 34.49
N SER A 128 4.96 23.37 33.78
CA SER A 128 4.57 24.72 34.25
C SER A 128 3.66 24.67 35.48
N CYS A 129 2.71 23.73 35.51
CA CYS A 129 1.79 23.54 36.64
C CYS A 129 2.47 22.90 37.86
N SER A 130 3.56 22.15 37.66
CA SER A 130 4.34 21.55 38.76
C SER A 130 5.37 22.51 39.38
N ASN A 131 5.79 23.57 38.67
CA ASN A 131 6.73 24.60 39.13
C ASN A 131 6.03 25.90 39.59
N GLY A 132 4.86 25.79 40.20
CA GLY A 132 4.11 26.92 40.73
C GLY A 132 4.80 27.63 41.91
N SER A 133 5.86 28.41 41.65
CA SER A 133 6.24 29.66 42.34
C SER A 133 7.59 30.22 41.85
N ILE A 134 7.69 30.79 40.64
CA ILE A 134 8.80 31.73 40.34
C ILE A 134 8.24 32.91 39.52
N ASN A 135 8.53 34.13 39.98
CA ASN A 135 7.93 35.40 39.57
C ASN A 135 8.14 35.77 38.08
N PRO A 136 7.19 36.48 37.45
CA PRO A 136 7.26 36.87 36.04
C PRO A 136 8.04 38.19 35.87
N ALA A 137 9.31 38.23 36.29
CA ALA A 137 10.11 39.46 36.25
C ALA A 137 11.42 39.36 35.46
N LEU A 138 11.77 38.21 34.87
CA LEU A 138 13.06 38.10 34.19
C LEU A 138 13.11 37.00 33.12
N GLU A 139 12.42 37.17 32.00
CA GLU A 139 12.83 36.55 30.73
C GLU A 139 12.55 37.50 29.57
N LEU A 140 13.51 38.40 29.34
CA LEU A 140 13.71 39.05 28.05
C LEU A 140 14.99 38.42 27.48
N ASP A 141 14.85 37.98 26.24
CA ASP A 141 15.89 37.59 25.28
C ASP A 141 16.26 36.09 25.20
N GLY A 142 15.75 35.47 24.15
CA GLY A 142 15.90 34.04 23.89
C GLY A 142 15.08 33.50 22.73
N ARG A 143 14.66 34.34 21.76
CA ARG A 143 14.19 33.87 20.45
C ARG A 143 15.40 33.41 19.62
N HIS A 144 16.06 32.36 20.08
CA HIS A 144 16.90 31.53 19.23
C HIS A 144 16.25 30.16 19.18
N ALA A 145 15.95 29.74 17.97
CA ALA A 145 15.39 28.44 17.64
C ALA A 145 16.01 27.36 18.52
N ALA A 146 15.26 26.89 19.52
CA ALA A 146 15.51 25.59 20.09
C ALA A 146 15.31 24.61 18.93
N VAL A 147 16.43 24.17 18.35
CA VAL A 147 16.47 22.86 17.70
C VAL A 147 16.09 21.91 18.82
N VAL A 148 14.79 21.62 18.92
CA VAL A 148 14.24 20.65 19.85
C VAL A 148 14.92 19.35 19.49
N ALA A 149 15.96 18.99 20.26
CA ALA A 149 16.53 17.67 20.21
C ALA A 149 15.40 16.73 20.60
N LEU A 150 14.83 16.04 19.60
CA LEU A 150 13.70 15.12 19.77
C LEU A 150 14.05 14.15 20.92
N PRO A 151 13.28 14.08 22.03
CA PRO A 151 13.46 13.02 23.00
C PRO A 151 13.38 11.64 22.34
N PRO A 152 14.16 10.64 22.78
CA PRO A 152 14.26 9.33 22.13
C PRO A 152 12.92 8.54 22.10
N SER A 153 11.97 8.87 22.98
CA SER A 153 10.60 8.33 22.99
C SER A 153 9.72 8.88 21.85
N LEU A 154 10.10 10.02 21.27
CA LEU A 154 9.29 10.80 20.34
C LEU A 154 9.48 10.33 18.90
N GLY A 155 10.71 9.98 18.52
CA GLY A 155 10.98 9.28 17.26
C GLY A 155 10.27 7.92 17.20
N ARG A 156 10.07 7.26 18.35
CA ARG A 156 9.45 5.93 18.43
C ARG A 156 8.03 5.90 17.81
N LYS A 157 7.23 6.96 17.95
CA LYS A 157 5.86 7.04 17.41
C LYS A 157 5.83 7.30 15.89
N GLU A 158 6.72 8.14 15.39
CA GLU A 158 6.91 8.34 13.94
C GLU A 158 7.35 7.04 13.25
N HIS A 159 8.37 6.38 13.81
CA HIS A 159 8.85 5.09 13.29
C HIS A 159 7.76 4.03 13.30
N MET A 160 6.92 3.99 14.34
CA MET A 160 5.75 3.10 14.40
C MET A 160 4.79 3.36 13.25
N MET A 161 4.43 4.62 12.99
CA MET A 161 3.48 4.94 11.92
C MET A 161 4.05 4.60 10.54
N CYS A 162 5.33 4.87 10.29
CA CYS A 162 6.01 4.46 9.07
C CYS A 162 6.04 2.93 8.90
N LEU A 163 6.28 2.20 10.00
CA LEU A 163 6.29 0.73 10.00
C LEU A 163 4.88 0.16 9.74
N CYS A 164 3.83 0.76 10.29
CA CYS A 164 2.44 0.43 10.00
C CYS A 164 2.15 0.53 8.48
N VAL A 165 2.57 1.63 7.84
CA VAL A 165 2.40 1.84 6.40
C VAL A 165 3.17 0.80 5.60
N ALA A 166 4.44 0.53 5.93
CA ALA A 166 5.27 -0.43 5.22
C ALA A 166 4.70 -1.85 5.24
N TYR A 167 4.25 -2.32 6.41
CA TYR A 167 3.59 -3.63 6.51
C TYR A 167 2.26 -3.64 5.75
N SER A 168 1.47 -2.58 5.87
CA SER A 168 0.15 -2.50 5.22
C SER A 168 0.24 -2.49 3.69
N ALA A 169 1.24 -1.82 3.12
CA ALA A 169 1.51 -1.86 1.69
C ALA A 169 1.77 -3.32 1.24
N THR A 170 2.64 -4.03 1.96
CA THR A 170 2.96 -5.43 1.65
C THR A 170 1.73 -6.34 1.77
N ILE A 171 0.92 -6.16 2.81
CA ILE A 171 -0.30 -6.96 3.03
C ILE A 171 -1.35 -6.67 1.94
N GLY A 172 -1.53 -5.40 1.56
CA GLY A 172 -2.45 -4.99 0.50
C GLY A 172 -2.13 -5.66 -0.84
N GLY A 173 -0.85 -5.72 -1.21
CA GLY A 173 -0.38 -6.34 -2.45
C GLY A 173 -0.64 -7.86 -2.56
N LEU A 174 -0.86 -8.56 -1.45
CA LEU A 174 -1.22 -9.99 -1.45
C LEU A 174 -2.65 -10.23 -1.96
N THR A 175 -3.51 -9.22 -1.88
CA THR A 175 -4.95 -9.41 -2.01
C THR A 175 -5.43 -9.66 -3.44
N THR A 176 -4.73 -9.09 -4.43
CA THR A 176 -5.05 -9.22 -5.86
C THR A 176 -3.88 -9.84 -6.61
N ILE A 177 -4.19 -10.51 -7.71
CA ILE A 177 -3.16 -11.11 -8.60
C ILE A 177 -2.24 -10.02 -9.17
N THR A 178 -2.75 -8.81 -9.37
CA THR A 178 -2.02 -7.68 -9.94
C THR A 178 -1.31 -6.82 -8.90
N GLY A 179 -1.52 -7.05 -7.60
CA GLY A 179 -0.90 -6.26 -6.53
C GLY A 179 0.62 -6.43 -6.48
N THR A 180 1.11 -7.66 -6.66
CA THR A 180 2.54 -7.96 -6.73
C THR A 180 2.90 -8.80 -7.96
N SER A 181 4.11 -8.60 -8.48
CA SER A 181 4.66 -9.40 -9.56
C SER A 181 4.79 -10.88 -9.19
N THR A 182 5.00 -11.20 -7.91
CA THR A 182 5.10 -12.58 -7.41
C THR A 182 3.80 -13.36 -7.61
N ASN A 183 2.64 -12.75 -7.29
CA ASN A 183 1.32 -13.37 -7.47
C ASN A 183 1.04 -13.66 -8.94
N LEU A 184 1.45 -12.73 -9.80
CA LEU A 184 1.26 -12.82 -11.24
C LEU A 184 2.17 -13.91 -11.85
N ILE A 185 3.44 -13.95 -11.46
CA ILE A 185 4.39 -15.00 -11.88
C ILE A 185 3.90 -16.38 -11.41
N PHE A 186 3.41 -16.47 -10.18
CA PHE A 186 2.85 -17.73 -9.65
C PHE A 186 1.66 -18.20 -10.47
N THR A 187 0.69 -17.31 -10.72
CA THR A 187 -0.51 -17.63 -11.51
C THR A 187 -0.14 -18.09 -12.92
N GLU A 188 0.81 -17.40 -13.56
CA GLU A 188 1.32 -17.77 -14.88
C GLU A 188 2.02 -19.14 -14.89
N HIS A 189 2.87 -19.39 -13.90
CA HIS A 189 3.59 -20.65 -13.77
C HIS A 189 2.63 -21.81 -13.51
N PHE A 190 1.65 -21.61 -12.62
CA PHE A 190 0.62 -22.60 -12.30
C PHE A 190 -0.21 -22.95 -13.53
N ASN A 191 -0.72 -21.93 -14.24
CA ASN A 191 -1.52 -22.14 -15.46
C ASN A 191 -0.72 -22.77 -16.60
N SER A 192 0.58 -22.46 -16.70
CA SER A 192 1.49 -23.11 -17.65
C SER A 192 1.69 -24.59 -17.34
N ARG A 193 1.76 -24.96 -16.05
CA ARG A 193 2.05 -26.34 -15.61
C ARG A 193 0.81 -27.24 -15.55
N TYR A 194 -0.36 -26.67 -15.27
CA TYR A 194 -1.63 -27.37 -15.10
C TYR A 194 -2.74 -26.77 -16.00
N PRO A 195 -2.65 -26.92 -17.33
CA PRO A 195 -3.58 -26.28 -18.27
C PRO A 195 -5.03 -26.77 -18.15
N GLY A 196 -5.26 -27.97 -17.59
CA GLY A 196 -6.60 -28.54 -17.37
C GLY A 196 -7.31 -28.05 -16.11
N CYS A 197 -6.62 -27.35 -15.21
CA CYS A 197 -7.16 -26.87 -13.94
C CYS A 197 -7.09 -25.34 -13.89
N GLN A 198 -8.07 -24.64 -14.45
CA GLN A 198 -8.18 -23.17 -14.38
C GLN A 198 -8.79 -22.69 -13.05
N CYS A 199 -8.36 -23.28 -11.93
CA CYS A 199 -8.90 -22.98 -10.59
C CYS A 199 -8.52 -21.58 -10.10
N ILE A 200 -7.39 -21.05 -10.59
CA ILE A 200 -6.80 -19.78 -10.18
C ILE A 200 -7.17 -18.70 -11.18
N ASN A 201 -8.28 -18.01 -10.91
CA ASN A 201 -8.74 -16.84 -11.63
C ASN A 201 -8.70 -15.60 -10.71
N PHE A 202 -8.98 -14.42 -11.25
CA PHE A 202 -8.93 -13.18 -10.48
C PHE A 202 -9.89 -13.20 -9.28
N GLY A 203 -11.11 -13.70 -9.48
CA GLY A 203 -12.13 -13.77 -8.43
C GLY A 203 -11.82 -14.80 -7.35
N SER A 204 -11.37 -16.00 -7.71
CA SER A 204 -11.03 -17.07 -6.78
C SER A 204 -9.82 -16.72 -5.94
N TRP A 205 -8.80 -16.09 -6.54
CA TRP A 205 -7.66 -15.53 -5.80
C TRP A 205 -8.12 -14.47 -4.81
N PHE A 206 -8.96 -13.54 -5.25
CA PHE A 206 -9.43 -12.43 -4.40
C PHE A 206 -10.24 -12.92 -3.20
N ILE A 207 -11.16 -13.88 -3.42
CA ILE A 207 -11.98 -14.49 -2.37
C ILE A 207 -11.11 -15.25 -1.36
N LEU A 208 -10.05 -15.92 -1.83
CA LEU A 208 -9.09 -16.60 -0.96
C LEU A 208 -8.22 -15.60 -0.17
N SER A 209 -7.72 -14.57 -0.85
CA SER A 209 -6.69 -13.68 -0.31
C SER A 209 -7.25 -12.56 0.57
N ILE A 210 -8.47 -12.08 0.36
CA ILE A 210 -9.08 -11.04 1.21
C ILE A 210 -9.16 -11.45 2.68
N PRO A 211 -9.75 -12.60 3.05
CA PRO A 211 -9.88 -12.98 4.45
C PRO A 211 -8.53 -13.10 5.13
N ILE A 212 -7.54 -13.63 4.41
CA ILE A 212 -6.16 -13.77 4.87
C ILE A 212 -5.54 -12.39 5.09
N ALA A 213 -5.65 -11.49 4.10
CA ALA A 213 -5.09 -10.14 4.16
C ALA A 213 -5.72 -9.32 5.31
N VAL A 214 -7.05 -9.38 5.48
CA VAL A 214 -7.75 -8.71 6.58
C VAL A 214 -7.30 -9.27 7.94
N THR A 215 -7.17 -10.59 8.05
CA THR A 215 -6.71 -11.24 9.30
C THR A 215 -5.29 -10.80 9.63
N ILE A 216 -4.37 -10.85 8.66
CA ILE A 216 -2.97 -10.43 8.87
C ILE A 216 -2.90 -8.93 9.17
N LEU A 217 -3.67 -8.08 8.48
CA LEU A 217 -3.72 -6.64 8.75
C LEU A 217 -4.15 -6.35 10.20
N LEU A 218 -5.20 -7.03 10.68
CA LEU A 218 -5.67 -6.88 12.05
C LEU A 218 -4.65 -7.40 13.07
N LEU A 219 -4.01 -8.55 12.80
CA LEU A 219 -2.95 -9.08 13.65
C LEU A 219 -1.73 -8.16 13.70
N SER A 220 -1.31 -7.61 12.55
CA SER A 220 -0.23 -6.63 12.47
C SER A 220 -0.57 -5.34 13.21
N TRP A 221 -1.81 -4.86 13.09
CA TRP A 221 -2.28 -3.71 13.85
C TRP A 221 -2.22 -3.99 15.36
N LEU A 222 -2.79 -5.11 15.83
CA LEU A 222 -2.74 -5.49 17.24
C LEU A 222 -1.31 -5.66 17.76
N TRP A 223 -0.43 -6.29 16.98
CA TRP A 223 0.97 -6.48 17.33
C TRP A 223 1.71 -5.15 17.46
N LEU A 224 1.51 -4.23 16.51
CA LEU A 224 2.14 -2.90 16.55
C LEU A 224 1.56 -2.04 17.68
N GLN A 225 0.25 -2.10 17.95
CA GLN A 225 -0.33 -1.45 19.13
C GLN A 225 0.31 -1.98 20.42
N TRP A 226 0.42 -3.31 20.54
CA TRP A 226 1.00 -3.94 21.72
C TRP A 226 2.48 -3.55 21.93
N LEU A 227 3.28 -3.54 20.86
CA LEU A 227 4.71 -3.21 20.89
C LEU A 227 5.00 -1.75 21.30
N PHE A 228 4.07 -0.82 21.03
CA PHE A 228 4.32 0.62 21.17
C PHE A 228 3.43 1.33 22.21
N LEU A 229 2.16 0.96 22.35
CA LEU A 229 1.22 1.57 23.31
C LEU A 229 1.03 0.72 24.59
N GLY A 230 1.51 -0.53 24.61
CA GLY A 230 1.32 -1.43 25.75
C GLY A 230 -0.11 -1.95 25.91
N PHE A 231 -0.40 -2.65 27.02
CA PHE A 231 -1.70 -3.28 27.31
C PHE A 231 -2.78 -2.28 27.77
N ASP A 232 -3.03 -1.23 26.98
CA ASP A 232 -4.03 -0.20 27.33
C ASP A 232 -5.31 -0.28 26.48
N LEU A 233 -5.71 -1.51 26.16
CA LEU A 233 -6.94 -1.89 25.42
C LEU A 233 -8.21 -1.23 25.99
N LYS A 234 -8.22 -0.95 27.30
CA LYS A 234 -9.37 -0.35 28.01
C LYS A 234 -9.57 1.13 27.67
N ASN A 235 -8.54 1.82 27.19
CA ASN A 235 -8.63 3.20 26.71
C ASN A 235 -8.92 3.27 25.20
N MET A 236 -8.59 2.22 24.43
CA MET A 236 -8.85 2.14 22.97
C MET A 236 -10.34 2.02 22.59
N PHE A 237 -11.12 1.31 23.42
CA PHE A 237 -12.56 1.11 23.19
C PHE A 237 -13.46 2.16 23.86
N LYS A 238 -12.88 3.17 24.54
CA LYS A 238 -13.64 4.31 25.09
C LYS A 238 -13.96 5.31 23.97
N CYS A 239 -14.83 4.90 23.05
CA CYS A 239 -15.44 5.77 22.06
C CYS A 239 -16.47 6.67 22.78
N GLY A 240 -16.14 7.94 23.04
CA GLY A 240 -17.15 8.88 23.57
C GLY A 240 -16.70 10.05 24.45
N LYS A 241 -15.39 10.27 24.70
CA LYS A 241 -14.95 11.52 25.34
C LYS A 241 -14.80 12.65 24.30
N LYS A 242 -14.90 13.91 24.75
CA LYS A 242 -14.57 15.10 23.94
C LYS A 242 -13.19 14.90 23.30
N LYS A 243 -13.07 15.28 22.02
CA LYS A 243 -11.79 15.24 21.29
C LYS A 243 -10.71 15.92 22.11
N THR A 244 -9.60 15.23 22.31
CA THR A 244 -8.42 15.81 22.96
C THR A 244 -7.81 16.86 22.02
N ALA A 245 -7.13 17.89 22.55
CA ALA A 245 -6.48 18.93 21.72
C ALA A 245 -5.60 18.34 20.59
N ARG A 246 -4.90 17.23 20.87
CA ARG A 246 -4.13 16.44 19.90
C ARG A 246 -4.96 15.85 18.76
N GLU A 247 -6.15 15.35 19.06
CA GLU A 247 -7.05 14.76 18.06
C GLU A 247 -7.64 15.84 17.15
N GLU A 248 -7.89 17.02 17.70
CA GLU A 248 -8.34 18.18 16.95
C GLU A 248 -7.24 18.69 16.00
N ALA A 249 -6.00 18.83 16.47
CA ALA A 249 -4.86 19.18 15.63
C ALA A 249 -4.65 18.17 14.48
N SER A 250 -4.64 16.86 14.80
CA SER A 250 -4.53 15.80 13.79
C SER A 250 -5.67 15.85 12.76
N SER A 251 -6.90 16.14 13.22
CA SER A 251 -8.06 16.32 12.35
C SER A 251 -7.90 17.50 11.41
N GLN A 252 -7.31 18.60 11.88
CA GLN A 252 -7.13 19.82 11.11
C GLN A 252 -6.14 19.59 9.96
N VAL A 253 -5.01 18.90 10.18
CA VAL A 253 -4.07 18.55 9.09
C VAL A 253 -4.73 17.76 7.99
N ILE A 254 -5.43 16.70 8.37
CA ILE A 254 -6.04 15.79 7.40
C ILE A 254 -7.10 16.55 6.60
N GLN A 255 -7.86 17.43 7.25
CA GLN A 255 -8.81 18.29 6.57
C GLN A 255 -8.15 19.36 5.70
N GLU A 256 -7.03 19.95 6.12
CA GLU A 256 -6.26 20.90 5.33
C GLU A 256 -5.69 20.24 4.08
N GLU A 257 -5.04 19.07 4.21
CA GLU A 257 -4.58 18.26 3.09
C GLU A 257 -5.72 17.86 2.15
N TYR A 258 -6.89 17.53 2.70
CA TYR A 258 -8.07 17.23 1.88
C TYR A 258 -8.59 18.47 1.16
N LYS A 259 -8.61 19.63 1.81
CA LYS A 259 -9.03 20.91 1.20
C LYS A 259 -8.07 21.36 0.11
N LYS A 260 -6.76 21.12 0.25
CA LYS A 260 -5.73 21.42 -0.78
C LYS A 260 -6.00 20.70 -2.11
N LEU A 261 -6.68 19.55 -2.09
CA LEU A 261 -7.04 18.80 -3.31
C LEU A 261 -8.16 19.46 -4.14
N GLY A 262 -8.91 20.41 -3.57
CA GLY A 262 -10.01 21.09 -4.28
C GLY A 262 -11.16 20.16 -4.70
N PRO A 263 -12.10 20.66 -5.53
CA PRO A 263 -13.22 19.88 -6.05
C PRO A 263 -12.74 18.78 -7.01
N ILE A 264 -13.55 17.72 -7.17
CA ILE A 264 -13.21 16.61 -8.07
C ILE A 264 -13.11 17.11 -9.51
N SER A 265 -11.95 16.88 -10.13
CA SER A 265 -11.71 17.27 -11.51
C SER A 265 -12.34 16.28 -12.49
N TYR A 266 -12.61 16.72 -13.73
CA TYR A 266 -13.11 15.84 -14.78
C TYR A 266 -12.18 14.62 -15.03
N PRO A 267 -10.84 14.79 -15.13
CA PRO A 267 -9.94 13.65 -15.33
C PRO A 267 -9.87 12.69 -14.14
N GLU A 268 -10.06 13.17 -12.90
CA GLU A 268 -10.20 12.31 -11.72
C GLU A 268 -11.43 11.39 -11.88
N THR A 269 -12.55 11.95 -12.33
CA THR A 269 -13.79 11.20 -12.55
C THR A 269 -13.63 10.17 -13.66
N VAL A 270 -13.04 10.55 -14.79
CA VAL A 270 -12.77 9.61 -15.90
C VAL A 270 -11.86 8.47 -15.44
N THR A 271 -10.79 8.78 -14.70
CA THR A 271 -9.86 7.76 -14.17
C THR A 271 -10.56 6.82 -13.19
N LEU A 272 -11.44 7.35 -12.33
CA LEU A 272 -12.26 6.55 -11.42
C LEU A 272 -13.21 5.61 -12.17
N VAL A 273 -13.89 6.11 -13.21
CA VAL A 273 -14.79 5.29 -14.04
C VAL A 273 -14.00 4.19 -14.75
N LEU A 274 -12.86 4.50 -15.37
CA LEU A 274 -12.01 3.50 -16.03
C LEU A 274 -11.51 2.44 -15.04
N PHE A 275 -11.15 2.85 -13.83
CA PHE A 275 -10.73 1.94 -12.76
C PHE A 275 -11.86 1.00 -12.33
N ILE A 276 -13.07 1.53 -12.11
CA ILE A 276 -14.25 0.71 -11.75
C ILE A 276 -14.58 -0.27 -12.88
N VAL A 277 -14.60 0.20 -14.13
CA VAL A 277 -14.87 -0.65 -15.30
C VAL A 277 -13.82 -1.76 -15.43
N MET A 278 -12.53 -1.43 -15.28
CA MET A 278 -11.45 -2.42 -15.31
C MET A 278 -11.65 -3.48 -14.22
N THR A 279 -11.89 -3.07 -12.97
CA THR A 279 -12.09 -3.97 -11.84
C THR A 279 -13.30 -4.89 -12.08
N LEU A 280 -14.42 -4.34 -12.53
CA LEU A 280 -15.61 -5.13 -12.87
C LEU A 280 -15.35 -6.13 -14.00
N LEU A 281 -14.62 -5.71 -15.04
CA LEU A 281 -14.24 -6.61 -16.14
C LEU A 281 -13.33 -7.73 -15.65
N TRP A 282 -12.40 -7.49 -14.73
CA TRP A 282 -11.57 -8.56 -14.17
C TRP A 282 -12.37 -9.58 -13.36
N PHE A 283 -13.29 -9.13 -12.51
CA PHE A 283 -14.15 -10.04 -11.74
C PHE A 283 -15.11 -10.84 -12.63
N THR A 284 -15.60 -10.23 -13.71
CA THR A 284 -16.57 -10.87 -14.62
C THR A 284 -15.90 -11.67 -15.75
N ARG A 285 -14.55 -11.68 -15.83
CA ARG A 285 -13.81 -12.37 -16.90
C ARG A 285 -14.08 -13.86 -16.92
N ASP A 286 -13.91 -14.49 -15.76
CA ASP A 286 -14.16 -15.90 -15.56
C ASP A 286 -14.47 -16.13 -14.08
N PRO A 287 -15.71 -15.85 -13.65
CA PRO A 287 -16.07 -15.88 -12.23
C PRO A 287 -16.16 -17.30 -11.66
N GLY A 288 -16.11 -18.34 -12.50
CA GLY A 288 -16.16 -19.75 -12.09
C GLY A 288 -17.56 -20.30 -11.76
N PHE A 289 -18.54 -19.43 -11.45
CA PHE A 289 -19.95 -19.83 -11.21
C PHE A 289 -20.88 -19.62 -12.42
N ILE A 290 -20.53 -18.68 -13.31
CA ILE A 290 -21.22 -18.39 -14.57
C ILE A 290 -20.14 -18.32 -15.67
N PRO A 291 -20.42 -18.73 -16.93
CA PRO A 291 -19.51 -18.49 -18.03
C PRO A 291 -19.25 -16.97 -18.15
N GLY A 292 -18.05 -16.54 -17.78
CA GLY A 292 -17.67 -15.13 -17.84
C GLY A 292 -17.61 -14.62 -19.28
N TRP A 293 -17.38 -13.32 -19.46
CA TRP A 293 -17.29 -12.72 -20.80
C TRP A 293 -16.12 -13.27 -21.63
N SER A 294 -15.15 -13.95 -21.00
CA SER A 294 -14.09 -14.67 -21.73
C SER A 294 -14.62 -15.76 -22.66
N SER A 295 -15.81 -16.30 -22.41
CA SER A 295 -16.48 -17.26 -23.29
C SER A 295 -16.81 -16.71 -24.68
N LEU A 296 -16.92 -15.38 -24.81
CA LEU A 296 -17.13 -14.70 -26.10
C LEU A 296 -15.89 -14.75 -27.01
N PHE A 297 -14.72 -15.04 -26.44
CA PHE A 297 -13.45 -15.14 -27.15
C PHE A 297 -12.94 -16.59 -27.08
N PRO A 298 -13.43 -17.50 -27.94
CA PRO A 298 -12.95 -18.87 -27.96
C PRO A 298 -11.44 -18.89 -28.19
N LYS A 299 -10.71 -19.54 -27.27
CA LYS A 299 -9.27 -19.80 -27.44
C LYS A 299 -9.10 -20.54 -28.76
N LYS A 300 -8.40 -19.95 -29.74
CA LYS A 300 -7.87 -20.72 -30.87
C LYS A 300 -6.98 -21.81 -30.27
N SER A 301 -7.42 -23.06 -30.36
CA SER A 301 -6.65 -24.24 -30.01
C SER A 301 -5.43 -24.32 -30.94
N GLY A 302 -4.37 -23.61 -30.57
CA GLY A 302 -3.09 -23.62 -31.26
C GLY A 302 -2.19 -24.72 -30.69
N ARG A 303 -2.54 -25.97 -30.99
CA ARG A 303 -1.63 -27.12 -31.16
C ARG A 303 -2.51 -28.35 -31.31
N GLU A 304 -2.75 -28.73 -32.57
CA GLU A 304 -2.92 -30.13 -32.92
C GLU A 304 -1.82 -30.90 -32.19
N CYS A 305 -2.22 -31.78 -31.26
CA CYS A 305 -1.38 -32.89 -30.86
C CYS A 305 -0.94 -33.57 -32.16
N HIS A 306 0.37 -33.63 -32.39
CA HIS A 306 0.94 -34.59 -33.32
C HIS A 306 0.35 -35.96 -32.96
N LYS A 307 -0.60 -36.41 -33.76
CA LYS A 307 -0.78 -37.82 -34.05
C LYS A 307 0.43 -38.19 -34.88
N GLU A 308 1.35 -38.93 -34.27
CA GLU A 308 1.97 -40.18 -34.75
C GLU A 308 3.07 -40.58 -33.77
#